data_AF-A0A967TJE2-F1
#
_entry.id   AF-A0A967TJE2-F1
#
_cell.length_a   1.000
_cell.length_b   1.000
_cell.length_c   1.000
_cell.angle_alpha   90.00
_cell.angle_beta   90.00
_cell.angle_gamma   90.00
#
_symmetry.space_group_name_H-M   'P 1'
#
loop_
_entity.id
_entity.type
_entity.pdbx_description
1 polymer ?
#
loop_
_entity_poly.entity_id
_entity_poly.type
_entity_poly.pdbx_seq_one_letter_code
_entity_poly.pdbx_strand_id
1 'polypeptide(L)'
;ARTVLARWNREIGETAGVELERALRIAGATGARYAVVGSGVEAGPDIRLTATIYDIADGRQVGDGARVEGSQEEVLALVDALTVEVMRSMLNATEQGSLAQSFRLASLLTASVPALRHYLRGDALFRRARFEEARNALQRAVEEDSTFALAHWRLGETYGWIEGIGSDEGREHKQRAQELAERLPEREATLLALSSAIGSAALGRDEVETLEAYLRRYPDDP
;
A
#
# COMPACT_ATOMS: atom_id res chain seq x y z
N ALA A 1 -5.76 0.16 -20.20
CA ALA A 1 -5.41 1.55 -20.54
C ALA A 1 -5.83 1.95 -21.96
N ARG A 2 -5.30 1.34 -23.04
CA ARG A 2 -5.57 1.75 -24.44
C ARG A 2 -7.06 1.84 -24.83
N THR A 3 -7.89 0.90 -24.39
CA THR A 3 -9.34 0.89 -24.70
C THR A 3 -10.12 2.03 -24.02
N VAL A 4 -9.70 2.42 -22.81
CA VAL A 4 -10.35 3.51 -22.06
C VAL A 4 -10.01 4.85 -22.71
N LEU A 5 -8.73 5.12 -22.97
CA LEU A 5 -8.26 6.34 -23.63
C LEU A 5 -8.83 6.51 -25.05
N ALA A 6 -8.91 5.42 -25.82
CA ALA A 6 -9.48 5.46 -27.17
C ALA A 6 -11.01 5.66 -27.20
N ARG A 7 -11.71 5.35 -26.11
CA ARG A 7 -13.14 5.65 -25.95
C ARG A 7 -13.34 7.07 -25.40
N TRP A 8 -12.53 7.46 -24.42
CA TRP A 8 -12.49 8.81 -23.86
C TRP A 8 -12.33 9.89 -24.94
N ASN A 9 -11.33 9.73 -25.81
CA ASN A 9 -11.07 10.68 -26.90
C ASN A 9 -12.19 10.73 -27.95
N ARG A 10 -13.04 9.70 -28.01
CA ARG A 10 -14.16 9.63 -28.96
C ARG A 10 -15.41 10.32 -28.44
N GLU A 11 -15.59 10.38 -27.13
CA GLU A 11 -16.82 10.85 -26.49
C GLU A 11 -16.70 12.24 -25.84
N ILE A 12 -15.51 12.69 -25.44
CA ILE A 12 -15.37 13.88 -24.59
C ILE A 12 -15.01 15.15 -25.37
N GLY A 13 -14.14 15.09 -26.39
CA GLY A 13 -13.61 16.31 -27.01
C GLY A 13 -12.81 17.15 -25.98
N GLU A 14 -11.77 17.87 -26.41
CA GLU A 14 -10.71 18.35 -25.51
C GLU A 14 -11.08 19.40 -24.42
N THR A 15 -12.35 19.74 -24.12
CA THR A 15 -12.58 20.93 -23.25
C THR A 15 -13.88 21.02 -22.44
N ALA A 16 -14.49 19.93 -21.98
CA ALA A 16 -15.60 20.03 -21.03
C ALA A 16 -15.37 19.14 -19.80
N GLY A 17 -15.43 19.75 -18.62
CA GLY A 17 -15.35 19.06 -17.33
C GLY A 17 -16.21 17.80 -17.35
N VAL A 18 -15.61 16.69 -16.92
CA VAL A 18 -16.23 15.38 -17.02
C VAL A 18 -17.32 15.29 -15.96
N GLU A 19 -18.57 15.38 -16.39
CA GLU A 19 -19.71 15.12 -15.52
C GLU A 19 -19.63 13.65 -15.04
N LEU A 20 -19.65 13.43 -13.72
CA LEU A 20 -19.39 12.13 -13.08
C LEU A 20 -20.23 11.00 -13.70
N GLU A 21 -21.51 11.24 -13.97
CA GLU A 21 -22.42 10.26 -14.59
C GLU A 21 -21.93 9.81 -15.98
N ARG A 22 -21.32 10.70 -16.76
CA ARG A 22 -20.73 10.34 -18.05
C ARG A 22 -19.48 9.48 -17.86
N ALA A 23 -18.61 9.81 -16.90
CA ALA A 23 -17.43 8.99 -16.59
C ALA A 23 -17.82 7.56 -16.18
N LEU A 24 -18.81 7.43 -15.30
CA LEU A 24 -19.27 6.14 -14.79
C LEU A 24 -19.90 5.29 -15.90
N ARG A 25 -20.69 5.89 -16.80
CA ARG A 25 -21.23 5.18 -17.98
C ARG A 25 -20.14 4.62 -18.90
N ILE A 26 -19.12 5.42 -19.21
CA ILE A 26 -17.99 4.99 -20.04
C ILE A 26 -17.25 3.83 -19.37
N ALA A 27 -16.99 3.94 -18.06
CA ALA A 27 -16.35 2.90 -17.28
C ALA A 27 -17.18 1.60 -17.26
N GLY A 28 -18.50 1.69 -17.05
CA GLY A 28 -19.40 0.54 -17.04
C GLY A 28 -19.44 -0.20 -18.38
N ALA A 29 -19.34 0.51 -19.50
CA ALA A 29 -19.23 -0.09 -20.83
C ALA A 29 -17.94 -0.89 -21.07
N THR A 30 -16.98 -0.87 -20.13
CA THR A 30 -15.77 -1.71 -20.17
C THR A 30 -15.91 -3.01 -19.39
N GLY A 31 -17.02 -3.22 -18.68
CA GLY A 31 -17.21 -4.36 -17.76
C GLY A 31 -16.45 -4.22 -16.44
N ALA A 32 -15.91 -3.03 -16.14
CA ALA A 32 -15.32 -2.74 -14.85
C ALA A 32 -16.41 -2.72 -13.75
N ARG A 33 -16.06 -3.17 -12.55
CA ARG A 33 -16.91 -3.02 -11.36
C ARG A 33 -16.77 -1.66 -10.70
N TYR A 34 -15.54 -1.14 -10.68
CA TYR A 34 -15.21 0.13 -10.04
C TYR A 34 -14.64 1.12 -11.05
N ALA A 35 -14.91 2.40 -10.84
CA ALA A 35 -14.28 3.51 -11.55
C ALA A 35 -13.48 4.37 -10.57
N VAL A 36 -12.29 4.82 -10.99
CA VAL A 36 -11.52 5.83 -10.26
C VAL A 36 -11.65 7.14 -11.02
N VAL A 37 -12.18 8.16 -10.37
CA VAL A 37 -12.32 9.51 -10.91
C VAL A 37 -11.50 10.45 -10.07
N GLY A 38 -10.65 11.26 -10.70
CA GLY A 38 -9.75 12.16 -9.99
C GLY A 38 -9.56 13.48 -10.70
N SER A 39 -8.89 14.40 -10.03
CA SER A 39 -8.53 15.71 -10.56
C SER A 39 -7.16 16.15 -10.06
N GLY A 40 -6.44 16.89 -10.89
CA GLY A 40 -5.22 17.61 -10.51
C GLY A 40 -5.46 19.11 -10.55
N VAL A 41 -5.03 19.83 -9.53
CA VAL A 41 -5.07 21.31 -9.47
C VAL A 41 -3.67 21.82 -9.20
N GLU A 42 -3.15 22.63 -10.11
CA GLU A 42 -1.87 23.31 -9.95
C GLU A 42 -2.02 24.54 -9.07
N ALA A 43 -1.07 24.75 -8.16
CA ALA A 43 -1.02 25.89 -7.25
C ALA A 43 0.41 26.43 -7.18
N GLY A 44 0.83 27.17 -8.21
CA GLY A 44 2.20 27.66 -8.32
C GLY A 44 3.17 26.50 -8.60
N PRO A 45 4.21 26.29 -7.76
CA PRO A 45 5.14 25.16 -7.93
C PRO A 45 4.55 23.81 -7.50
N ASP A 46 3.45 23.84 -6.76
CA ASP A 46 2.84 22.64 -6.19
C ASP A 46 1.70 22.13 -7.07
N ILE A 47 1.41 20.84 -6.93
CA ILE A 47 0.24 20.18 -7.49
C ILE A 47 -0.48 19.38 -6.41
N ARG A 48 -1.81 19.48 -6.45
CA ARG A 48 -2.71 18.73 -5.60
C ARG A 48 -3.48 17.73 -6.44
N LEU A 49 -3.33 16.45 -6.12
CA LEU A 49 -4.04 15.37 -6.80
C LEU A 49 -5.10 14.79 -5.86
N THR A 50 -6.28 14.51 -6.41
CA THR A 50 -7.36 13.82 -5.71
C THR A 50 -7.90 12.69 -6.56
N ALA A 51 -8.39 11.63 -5.93
CA ALA A 51 -9.04 10.51 -6.59
C ALA A 51 -10.13 9.92 -5.69
N THR A 52 -11.24 9.49 -6.28
CA THR A 52 -12.37 8.87 -5.58
C THR A 52 -12.80 7.63 -6.36
N ILE A 53 -13.13 6.56 -5.62
CA ILE A 53 -13.60 5.30 -6.19
C ILE A 53 -15.11 5.28 -6.16
N TYR A 54 -15.72 4.81 -7.25
CA TYR A 54 -17.16 4.60 -7.36
C TYR A 54 -17.44 3.16 -7.73
N ASP A 55 -18.40 2.52 -7.07
CA ASP A 55 -19.01 1.29 -7.56
C ASP A 55 -19.95 1.65 -8.71
N ILE A 56 -19.72 1.06 -9.87
CA ILE A 56 -20.46 1.38 -11.09
C ILE A 56 -21.88 0.80 -11.04
N ALA A 57 -22.10 -0.24 -10.23
CA ALA A 57 -23.40 -0.92 -10.15
C ALA A 57 -24.49 -0.01 -9.54
N ASP A 58 -24.14 0.77 -8.52
CA ASP A 58 -25.07 1.65 -7.81
C ASP A 58 -24.67 3.14 -7.86
N GLY A 59 -23.51 3.47 -8.45
CA GLY A 59 -22.98 4.83 -8.55
C GLY A 59 -22.47 5.38 -7.23
N ARG A 60 -22.34 4.55 -6.19
CA ARG A 60 -21.97 4.99 -4.85
C ARG A 60 -20.46 5.15 -4.72
N GLN A 61 -20.06 6.21 -4.02
CA GLN A 61 -18.67 6.39 -3.61
C GLN A 61 -18.23 5.27 -2.64
N VAL A 62 -17.03 4.75 -2.86
CA VAL A 62 -16.35 3.75 -2.04
C VAL A 62 -15.20 4.42 -1.29
N GLY A 63 -15.27 4.41 0.04
CA GLY A 63 -14.31 5.09 0.91
C GLY A 63 -14.41 6.62 0.84
N ASP A 64 -13.49 7.30 1.51
CA ASP A 64 -13.51 8.78 1.62
C ASP A 64 -12.80 9.49 0.46
N GLY A 65 -12.29 8.71 -0.50
CA GLY A 65 -11.40 9.21 -1.54
C GLY A 65 -9.95 9.31 -1.05
N ALA A 66 -9.12 9.90 -1.89
CA ALA A 66 -7.67 9.96 -1.75
C ALA A 66 -7.16 11.33 -2.17
N ARG A 67 -6.14 11.83 -1.48
CA ARG A 67 -5.55 13.15 -1.75
C ARG A 67 -4.06 13.14 -1.43
N VAL A 68 -3.27 13.74 -2.32
CA VAL A 68 -1.85 14.01 -2.11
C VAL A 68 -1.50 15.41 -2.64
N GLU A 69 -0.47 16.01 -2.06
CA GLU A 69 0.05 17.33 -2.43
C GLU A 69 1.58 17.29 -2.42
N GLY A 70 2.21 17.98 -3.37
CA GLY A 70 3.67 18.13 -3.42
C GLY A 70 4.14 18.87 -4.65
N SER A 71 5.44 18.82 -4.90
CA SER A 71 6.07 19.52 -6.03
C SER A 71 5.65 18.93 -7.38
N GLN A 72 5.46 19.79 -8.38
CA GLN A 72 5.25 19.35 -9.77
C GLN A 72 6.44 18.59 -10.35
N GLU A 73 7.64 18.75 -9.79
CA GLU A 73 8.83 18.00 -10.22
C GLU A 73 8.76 16.52 -9.80
N GLU A 74 7.91 16.19 -8.82
CA GLU A 74 7.77 14.87 -8.22
C GLU A 74 6.46 14.17 -8.61
N VAL A 75 5.82 14.59 -9.71
CA VAL A 75 4.49 14.10 -10.14
C VAL A 75 4.38 12.57 -10.17
N LEU A 76 5.44 11.86 -10.59
CA LEU A 76 5.42 10.40 -10.60
C LEU A 76 5.35 9.80 -9.18
N ALA A 77 6.10 10.35 -8.23
CA ALA A 77 6.03 9.94 -6.83
C ALA A 77 4.66 10.28 -6.22
N LEU A 78 4.07 11.43 -6.60
CA LEU A 78 2.72 11.80 -6.19
C LEU A 78 1.66 10.84 -6.77
N VAL A 79 1.80 10.39 -8.01
CA VAL A 79 0.91 9.38 -8.61
C VAL A 79 1.00 8.05 -7.87
N ASP A 80 2.21 7.63 -7.50
CA ASP A 80 2.41 6.40 -6.72
C ASP A 80 1.78 6.54 -5.32
N ALA A 81 2.04 7.65 -4.63
CA ALA A 81 1.42 7.94 -3.33
C ALA A 81 -0.12 7.98 -3.41
N LEU A 82 -0.68 8.62 -4.44
CA LEU A 82 -2.12 8.65 -4.67
C LEU A 82 -2.67 7.25 -4.93
N THR A 83 -1.95 6.41 -5.67
CA THR A 83 -2.34 5.03 -5.94
C THR A 83 -2.43 4.22 -4.65
N VAL A 84 -1.46 4.37 -3.76
CA VAL A 84 -1.46 3.74 -2.44
C VAL A 84 -2.66 4.21 -1.61
N GLU A 85 -2.93 5.52 -1.60
CA GLU A 85 -4.05 6.13 -0.88
C GLU A 85 -5.42 5.64 -1.39
N VAL A 86 -5.60 5.59 -2.71
CA VAL A 86 -6.81 5.07 -3.36
C VAL A 86 -7.06 3.62 -2.94
N MET A 87 -6.03 2.77 -3.03
CA MET A 87 -6.13 1.36 -2.65
C MET A 87 -6.48 1.19 -1.16
N ARG A 88 -5.90 2.02 -0.28
CA ARG A 88 -6.20 1.99 1.16
C ARG A 88 -7.64 2.39 1.43
N SER A 89 -8.11 3.49 0.83
CA SER A 89 -9.49 3.97 0.92
C SER A 89 -10.48 2.88 0.45
N MET A 90 -10.16 2.18 -0.64
CA MET A 90 -10.96 1.07 -1.15
C MET A 90 -11.07 -0.09 -0.15
N LEU A 91 -9.93 -0.55 0.37
CA LEU A 91 -9.87 -1.74 1.22
C LEU A 91 -10.53 -1.48 2.57
N ASN A 92 -10.39 -0.28 3.13
CA ASN A 92 -11.10 0.13 4.35
C ASN A 92 -12.63 0.03 4.17
N ALA A 93 -13.11 0.37 2.97
CA ALA A 93 -14.54 0.39 2.68
C ALA A 93 -15.12 -0.97 2.23
N THR A 94 -14.31 -1.92 1.78
CA THR A 94 -14.81 -3.12 1.06
C THR A 94 -14.34 -4.46 1.59
N GLU A 95 -13.24 -4.53 2.34
CA GLU A 95 -12.58 -5.80 2.65
C GLU A 95 -12.25 -5.93 4.16
N GLN A 96 -12.81 -6.98 4.78
CA GLN A 96 -12.44 -7.42 6.12
C GLN A 96 -11.73 -8.77 5.98
N GLY A 97 -10.40 -8.76 5.93
CA GLY A 97 -9.62 -9.98 5.78
C GLY A 97 -8.12 -9.77 5.97
N SER A 98 -7.40 -10.88 6.20
CA SER A 98 -5.95 -10.86 6.49
C SER A 98 -5.12 -10.21 5.39
N LEU A 99 -5.48 -10.37 4.11
CA LEU A 99 -4.78 -9.72 3.00
C LEU A 99 -4.96 -8.20 3.00
N ALA A 100 -6.16 -7.71 3.33
CA ALA A 100 -6.43 -6.29 3.47
C ALA A 100 -5.65 -5.69 4.65
N GLN A 101 -5.55 -6.42 5.77
CA GLN A 101 -4.70 -6.03 6.90
C GLN A 101 -3.22 -5.94 6.49
N SER A 102 -2.68 -6.97 5.82
CA SER A 102 -1.29 -6.94 5.34
C SER A 102 -1.03 -5.78 4.38
N PHE A 103 -1.97 -5.48 3.49
CA PHE A 103 -1.88 -4.32 2.61
C PHE A 103 -1.85 -3.01 3.40
N ARG A 104 -2.80 -2.78 4.30
CA ARG A 104 -2.91 -1.52 5.03
C ARG A 104 -1.64 -1.22 5.81
N LEU A 105 -1.11 -2.21 6.54
CA LEU A 105 0.13 -2.05 7.29
C LEU A 105 1.32 -1.75 6.37
N ALA A 106 1.50 -2.56 5.33
CA ALA A 106 2.60 -2.38 4.39
C ALA A 106 2.55 -1.02 3.68
N SER A 107 1.34 -0.53 3.36
CA SER A 107 1.11 0.76 2.71
C SER A 107 1.47 1.99 3.56
N LEU A 108 1.61 1.82 4.88
CA LEU A 108 2.06 2.86 5.80
C LEU A 108 3.60 2.94 5.88
N LEU A 109 4.29 1.92 5.40
CA LEU A 109 5.73 1.74 5.57
C LEU A 109 6.51 1.83 4.24
N THR A 110 5.82 2.07 3.13
CA THR A 110 6.42 2.40 1.83
C THR A 110 5.46 3.23 0.98
N ALA A 111 5.99 4.19 0.24
CA ALA A 111 5.26 4.92 -0.82
C ALA A 111 5.49 4.29 -2.21
N SER A 112 6.42 3.34 -2.35
CA SER A 112 6.76 2.70 -3.62
C SER A 112 5.73 1.62 -3.96
N VAL A 113 4.89 1.87 -4.97
CA VAL A 113 3.92 0.89 -5.47
C VAL A 113 4.60 -0.39 -5.99
N PRO A 114 5.72 -0.32 -6.74
CA PRO A 114 6.47 -1.53 -7.11
C PRO A 114 6.91 -2.33 -5.88
N ALA A 115 7.50 -1.68 -4.87
CA ALA A 115 7.97 -2.35 -3.66
C ALA A 115 6.81 -3.01 -2.89
N LEU A 116 5.70 -2.28 -2.70
CA LEU A 116 4.49 -2.78 -2.04
C LEU A 116 3.94 -4.02 -2.75
N ARG A 117 3.87 -4.01 -4.09
CA ARG A 117 3.42 -5.15 -4.89
C ARG A 117 4.32 -6.38 -4.70
N HIS A 118 5.64 -6.17 -4.71
CA HIS A 118 6.62 -7.23 -4.51
C HIS A 118 6.55 -7.81 -3.09
N TYR A 119 6.40 -6.95 -2.09
CA TYR A 119 6.21 -7.34 -0.69
C TYR A 119 4.96 -8.21 -0.50
N LEU A 120 3.80 -7.75 -0.96
CA LEU A 120 2.54 -8.48 -0.77
C LEU A 120 2.57 -9.86 -1.44
N ARG A 121 3.22 -9.96 -2.61
CA ARG A 121 3.47 -11.25 -3.26
C ARG A 121 4.36 -12.14 -2.40
N GLY A 122 5.47 -11.60 -1.89
CA GLY A 122 6.41 -12.33 -1.04
C GLY A 122 5.77 -12.81 0.27
N ASP A 123 5.03 -11.94 0.93
CA ASP A 123 4.31 -12.21 2.18
C ASP A 123 3.22 -13.29 1.99
N ALA A 124 2.50 -13.27 0.85
CA ALA A 124 1.55 -14.33 0.50
C ALA A 124 2.23 -15.68 0.22
N LEU A 125 3.41 -15.69 -0.41
CA LEU A 125 4.20 -16.90 -0.66
C LEU A 125 4.78 -17.46 0.64
N PHE A 126 5.29 -16.59 1.51
CA PHE A 126 5.80 -16.93 2.82
C PHE A 126 4.73 -17.66 3.66
N ARG A 127 3.52 -17.11 3.73
CA ARG A 127 2.38 -17.75 4.43
C ARG A 127 2.00 -19.12 3.87
N ARG A 128 2.36 -19.43 2.63
CA ARG A 128 2.16 -20.73 1.98
C ARG A 128 3.39 -21.64 2.09
N ALA A 129 4.36 -21.28 2.92
CA ALA A 129 5.65 -21.95 3.08
C ALA A 129 6.47 -22.09 1.77
N ARG A 130 6.23 -21.21 0.79
CA ARG A 130 6.98 -21.15 -0.47
C ARG A 130 8.18 -20.21 -0.32
N PHE A 131 9.09 -20.54 0.59
CA PHE A 131 10.11 -19.62 1.08
C PHE A 131 11.09 -19.14 0.01
N GLU A 132 11.52 -20.01 -0.90
CA GLU A 132 12.42 -19.62 -1.99
C GLU A 132 11.81 -18.56 -2.93
N GLU A 133 10.54 -18.73 -3.30
CA GLU A 133 9.84 -17.74 -4.11
C GLU A 133 9.51 -16.47 -3.30
N ALA A 134 9.25 -16.62 -2.01
CA ALA A 134 9.06 -15.49 -1.11
C ALA A 134 10.33 -14.64 -1.06
N ARG A 135 11.51 -15.26 -0.90
CA ARG A 135 12.82 -14.59 -0.92
C ARG A 135 12.99 -13.77 -2.20
N ASN A 136 12.77 -14.37 -3.37
CA ASN A 136 12.90 -13.70 -4.66
C ASN A 136 11.90 -12.54 -4.84
N ALA A 137 10.71 -12.62 -4.24
CA ALA A 137 9.74 -11.54 -4.28
C ALA A 137 10.11 -10.41 -3.31
N LEU A 138 10.58 -10.74 -2.10
CA LEU A 138 10.95 -9.79 -1.06
C LEU A 138 12.27 -9.06 -1.37
N GLN A 139 13.25 -9.72 -1.99
CA GLN A 139 14.46 -9.08 -2.50
C GLN A 139 14.11 -7.96 -3.48
N ARG A 140 13.22 -8.23 -4.44
CA ARG A 140 12.71 -7.19 -5.34
C ARG A 140 11.98 -6.06 -4.62
N ALA A 141 11.29 -6.33 -3.51
CA ALA A 141 10.66 -5.27 -2.74
C ALA A 141 11.71 -4.31 -2.13
N VAL A 142 12.80 -4.87 -1.60
CA VAL A 142 13.93 -4.10 -1.05
C VAL A 142 14.75 -3.41 -2.14
N GLU A 143 14.87 -3.99 -3.33
CA GLU A 143 15.51 -3.34 -4.48
C GLU A 143 14.74 -2.10 -4.95
N GLU A 144 13.40 -2.18 -4.98
CA GLU A 144 12.52 -1.08 -5.37
C GLU A 144 12.38 0.00 -4.27
N ASP A 145 12.52 -0.38 -2.99
CA ASP A 145 12.56 0.52 -1.85
C ASP A 145 13.44 -0.04 -0.73
N SER A 146 14.69 0.41 -0.71
CA SER A 146 15.69 0.00 0.30
C SER A 146 15.43 0.57 1.70
N THR A 147 14.41 1.42 1.86
CA THR A 147 13.97 1.94 3.16
C THR A 147 12.73 1.21 3.70
N PHE A 148 12.20 0.23 2.95
CA PHE A 148 11.02 -0.52 3.34
C PHE A 148 11.32 -1.53 4.47
N ALA A 149 11.31 -1.04 5.71
CA ALA A 149 11.71 -1.79 6.91
C ALA A 149 10.96 -3.12 7.08
N LEU A 150 9.66 -3.16 6.75
CA LEU A 150 8.85 -4.38 6.84
C LEU A 150 9.26 -5.45 5.82
N ALA A 151 9.71 -5.06 4.62
CA ALA A 151 10.24 -5.99 3.63
C ALA A 151 11.57 -6.60 4.09
N HIS A 152 12.45 -5.78 4.66
CA HIS A 152 13.68 -6.24 5.32
C HIS A 152 13.39 -7.24 6.44
N TRP A 153 12.43 -6.94 7.33
CA TRP A 153 12.06 -7.85 8.41
C TRP A 153 11.60 -9.22 7.88
N ARG A 154 10.63 -9.22 6.95
CA ARG A 154 10.07 -10.46 6.39
C ARG A 154 11.12 -11.24 5.58
N LEU A 155 12.03 -10.56 4.89
CA LEU A 155 13.13 -11.21 4.18
C LEU A 155 14.08 -11.91 5.16
N GLY A 156 14.38 -11.27 6.30
CA GLY A 156 15.17 -11.89 7.37
C GLY A 156 14.52 -13.12 8.00
N GLU A 157 13.20 -13.12 8.19
CA GLU A 157 12.45 -14.32 8.59
C GLU A 157 12.50 -15.42 7.52
N THR A 158 12.36 -15.03 6.25
CA THR A 158 12.39 -15.96 5.11
C THR A 158 13.72 -16.69 5.03
N TYR A 159 14.84 -15.98 5.20
CA TYR A 159 16.16 -16.60 5.29
C TYR A 159 16.26 -17.58 6.48
N GLY A 160 15.69 -17.22 7.64
CA GLY A 160 15.62 -18.11 8.79
C GLY A 160 14.92 -19.45 8.51
N TRP A 161 13.92 -19.48 7.62
CA TRP A 161 13.23 -20.71 7.20
C TRP A 161 13.99 -21.51 6.13
N ILE A 162 14.80 -20.87 5.30
CA ILE A 162 15.57 -21.52 4.22
C ILE A 162 16.90 -22.07 4.75
N GLU A 163 17.63 -21.25 5.51
CA GLU A 163 19.03 -21.48 5.88
C GLU A 163 19.21 -21.79 7.37
N GLY A 164 18.17 -21.58 8.17
CA GLY A 164 18.19 -21.76 9.62
C GLY A 164 18.18 -20.43 10.38
N ILE A 165 17.62 -20.48 11.59
CA ILE A 165 17.51 -19.30 12.46
C ILE A 165 18.91 -18.74 12.75
N GLY A 166 19.12 -17.49 12.36
CA GLY A 166 20.39 -16.79 12.58
C GLY A 166 21.40 -16.87 11.43
N SER A 167 20.97 -17.25 10.21
CA SER A 167 21.82 -17.10 9.01
C SER A 167 22.31 -15.65 8.86
N ASP A 168 23.45 -15.48 8.19
CA ASP A 168 24.11 -14.17 8.09
C ASP A 168 23.20 -13.16 7.35
N GLU A 169 22.63 -13.58 6.21
CA GLU A 169 21.67 -12.83 5.43
C GLU A 169 20.40 -12.52 6.24
N GLY A 170 19.90 -13.51 6.99
CA GLY A 170 18.75 -13.33 7.87
C GLY A 170 18.99 -12.28 8.95
N ARG A 171 20.19 -12.28 9.54
CA ARG A 171 20.61 -11.33 10.58
C ARG A 171 20.80 -9.93 10.02
N GLU A 172 21.45 -9.81 8.86
CA GLU A 172 21.69 -8.53 8.18
C GLU A 172 20.37 -7.82 7.87
N HIS A 173 19.40 -8.52 7.27
CA HIS A 173 18.11 -7.89 6.96
C HIS A 173 17.30 -7.55 8.21
N LYS A 174 17.36 -8.35 9.28
CA LYS A 174 16.71 -8.01 10.56
C LYS A 174 17.36 -6.78 11.20
N GLN A 175 18.69 -6.70 11.19
CA GLN A 175 19.40 -5.51 11.66
C GLN A 175 19.01 -4.28 10.85
N ARG A 176 18.97 -4.40 9.52
CA ARG A 176 18.57 -3.30 8.65
C ARG A 176 17.14 -2.84 8.91
N ALA A 177 16.21 -3.77 9.12
CA ALA A 177 14.84 -3.44 9.50
C ALA A 177 14.80 -2.64 10.80
N GLN A 178 15.61 -3.00 11.80
CA GLN A 178 15.69 -2.28 13.08
C GLN A 178 16.28 -0.88 12.91
N GLU A 179 17.38 -0.72 12.17
CA GLU A 179 17.97 0.60 11.89
C GLU A 179 16.99 1.54 11.17
N LEU A 180 16.19 0.99 10.25
CA LEU A 180 15.15 1.75 9.57
C LEU A 180 14.00 2.10 10.53
N ALA A 181 13.62 1.17 11.42
CA ALA A 181 12.60 1.39 12.44
C ALA A 181 12.93 2.57 13.37
N GLU A 182 14.19 2.69 13.78
CA GLU A 182 14.67 3.77 14.66
C GLU A 182 14.56 5.17 14.02
N ARG A 183 14.40 5.21 12.69
CA ARG A 183 14.27 6.45 11.92
C ARG A 183 12.83 6.74 11.50
N LEU A 184 11.91 5.80 11.73
CA LEU A 184 10.49 6.00 11.50
C LEU A 184 9.89 6.89 12.59
N PRO A 185 8.84 7.66 12.29
CA PRO A 185 8.07 8.29 13.33
C PRO A 185 7.48 7.23 14.28
N GLU A 186 7.21 7.63 15.53
CA GLU A 186 6.83 6.73 16.63
C GLU A 186 5.68 5.77 16.24
N ARG A 187 4.70 6.27 15.49
CA ARG A 187 3.55 5.49 15.02
C ARG A 187 3.98 4.35 14.10
N GLU A 188 4.74 4.64 13.06
CA GLU A 188 5.21 3.67 12.06
C GLU A 188 6.23 2.68 12.67
N ALA A 189 7.08 3.15 13.59
CA ALA A 189 7.99 2.28 14.35
C ALA A 189 7.20 1.27 15.22
N THR A 190 6.14 1.73 15.90
CA THR A 190 5.28 0.88 16.72
C THR A 190 4.53 -0.15 15.87
N LEU A 191 4.01 0.25 14.70
CA LEU A 191 3.38 -0.68 13.75
C LEU A 191 4.32 -1.79 13.28
N LEU A 192 5.57 -1.44 12.96
CA LEU A 192 6.57 -2.42 12.58
C LEU A 192 6.86 -3.39 13.74
N ALA A 193 7.01 -2.89 14.97
CA ALA A 193 7.26 -3.71 16.16
C ALA A 193 6.11 -4.67 16.49
N LEU A 194 4.85 -4.23 16.34
CA LEU A 194 3.68 -5.11 16.48
C LEU A 194 3.66 -6.18 15.38
N SER A 195 4.02 -5.82 14.15
CA SER A 195 4.03 -6.76 13.02
C SER A 195 5.07 -7.87 13.17
N SER A 196 6.24 -7.56 13.73
CA SER A 196 7.30 -8.54 14.00
C SER A 196 6.92 -9.49 15.14
N ALA A 197 6.27 -8.98 16.20
CA ALA A 197 5.78 -9.78 17.31
C ALA A 197 4.66 -10.76 16.89
N ILE A 198 3.70 -10.29 16.08
CA ILE A 198 2.62 -11.15 15.54
C ILE A 198 3.19 -12.21 14.59
N GLY A 199 4.12 -11.83 13.70
CA GLY A 199 4.72 -12.74 12.71
C GLY A 199 5.57 -13.85 13.31
N SER A 200 6.22 -13.58 14.44
CA SER A 200 7.02 -14.56 15.19
C SER A 200 6.22 -15.37 16.21
N ALA A 201 4.89 -15.16 16.29
CA ALA A 201 4.01 -15.72 17.33
C ALA A 201 4.47 -15.40 18.77
N ALA A 202 5.26 -14.33 18.93
CA ALA A 202 5.82 -13.87 20.20
C ALA A 202 4.93 -12.80 20.84
N LEU A 203 3.62 -13.04 20.93
CA LEU A 203 2.71 -12.15 21.64
C LEU A 203 2.76 -12.46 23.15
N GLY A 204 3.53 -11.66 23.89
CA GLY A 204 3.49 -11.60 25.35
C GLY A 204 2.45 -10.61 25.86
N ARG A 205 2.37 -10.43 27.19
CA ARG A 205 1.48 -9.42 27.79
C ARG A 205 1.88 -8.00 27.39
N ASP A 206 3.17 -7.72 27.34
CA ASP A 206 3.69 -6.39 27.06
C ASP A 206 3.37 -5.96 25.61
N GLU A 207 3.39 -6.90 24.66
CA GLU A 207 2.98 -6.66 23.28
C GLU A 207 1.47 -6.43 23.15
N VAL A 208 0.65 -7.13 23.95
CA VAL A 208 -0.80 -6.91 24.02
C VAL A 208 -1.12 -5.53 24.61
N GLU A 209 -0.44 -5.13 25.69
CA GLU A 209 -0.60 -3.79 26.27
C GLU A 209 -0.14 -2.69 25.31
N THR A 210 0.95 -2.93 24.58
CA THR A 210 1.43 -2.02 23.53
C THR A 210 0.41 -1.88 22.41
N LEU A 211 -0.19 -3.00 21.96
CA LEU A 211 -1.25 -2.99 20.95
C LEU A 211 -2.49 -2.23 21.44
N GLU A 212 -2.92 -2.46 22.67
CA GLU A 212 -4.08 -1.76 23.25
C GLU A 212 -3.85 -0.26 23.44
N ALA A 213 -2.63 0.15 23.80
CA ALA A 213 -2.25 1.54 23.90
C ALA A 213 -2.19 2.19 22.51
N TYR A 214 -1.67 1.46 21.52
CA TYR A 214 -1.60 1.89 20.12
C TYR A 214 -3.00 2.12 19.53
N LEU A 215 -3.90 1.14 19.63
CA LEU A 215 -5.26 1.21 19.10
C LEU A 215 -6.11 2.29 19.80
N ARG A 216 -5.81 2.61 21.07
CA ARG A 216 -6.44 3.76 21.75
C ARG A 216 -6.00 5.10 21.18
N ARG A 217 -4.76 5.21 20.73
CA ARG A 217 -4.19 6.45 20.18
C ARG A 217 -4.45 6.61 18.69
N TYR A 218 -4.59 5.49 17.97
CA TYR A 218 -4.84 5.40 16.54
C TYR A 218 -5.98 4.41 16.26
N PRO A 219 -7.24 4.78 16.56
CA PRO A 219 -8.39 3.87 16.46
C PRO A 219 -8.72 3.43 15.03
N ASP A 220 -8.27 4.20 14.04
CA ASP A 220 -8.49 3.94 12.61
C ASP A 220 -7.39 3.09 11.97
N ASP A 221 -6.36 2.71 12.74
CA ASP A 221 -5.24 1.91 12.25
C ASP A 221 -5.53 0.40 12.26
N PRO A 222 -4.86 -0.38 11.38
CA PRO A 222 -5.26 -1.74 11.01
C PRO A 222 -5.19 -2.83 12.08
#